data_AF-A0AAP0EFN6-F1
#
_entry.id   AF-A0AAP0EFN6-F1
#
_cell.length_a   1.000
_cell.length_b   1.000
_cell.length_c   1.000
_cell.angle_alpha   90.00
_cell.angle_beta   90.00
_cell.angle_gamma   90.00
#
_symmetry.space_group_name_H-M   'P 1'
#
loop_
_entity.id
_entity.type
_entity.pdbx_description
1 polymer ?
#
loop_
_entity_poly.entity_id
_entity_poly.type
_entity_poly.pdbx_seq_one_letter_code
_entity_poly.pdbx_strand_id
1 'polypeptide(L)' 'MSSEQKESRRLDMKEFKKENKVLMKDVDSIKDPILRMFFISEQTRILRKRAGQEGSSIASSDIDLYLNDILPLGANLRD' A
#
# COMPACT_ATOMS: atom_id res chain seq x y z
N MET A 1 -22.68 -20.75 -6.99
CA MET A 1 -22.26 -19.46 -6.40
C MET A 1 -23.50 -18.70 -5.95
N SER A 2 -23.61 -18.45 -4.64
CA SER A 2 -24.70 -17.68 -4.01
C SER A 2 -24.65 -16.20 -4.43
N SER A 3 -25.78 -15.49 -4.33
CA SER A 3 -25.86 -14.03 -4.49
C SER A 3 -24.88 -13.30 -3.55
N GLU A 4 -24.71 -13.80 -2.33
CA GLU A 4 -23.79 -13.26 -1.31
C GLU A 4 -22.32 -13.35 -1.77
N GLN A 5 -21.92 -14.48 -2.36
CA GLN A 5 -20.57 -14.68 -2.89
C GLN A 5 -20.26 -13.76 -4.08
N LYS A 6 -21.28 -13.45 -4.89
CA LYS A 6 -21.14 -12.50 -6.01
C LYS A 6 -20.96 -11.07 -5.52
N GLU A 7 -21.66 -10.67 -4.47
CA GLU A 7 -21.55 -9.33 -3.91
C GLU A 7 -20.22 -9.11 -3.18
N SER A 8 -19.77 -10.08 -2.39
CA SER A 8 -18.42 -10.06 -1.78
C SER A 8 -17.33 -9.89 -2.85
N ARG A 9 -17.34 -10.70 -3.92
CA ARG A 9 -16.36 -10.57 -5.02
C ARG A 9 -16.39 -9.19 -5.68
N ARG A 10 -17.57 -8.56 -5.81
CA ARG A 10 -17.70 -7.21 -6.38
C ARG A 10 -17.10 -6.15 -5.46
N LEU A 11 -17.27 -6.28 -4.15
CA LEU A 11 -16.68 -5.39 -3.17
C LEU A 11 -15.15 -5.50 -3.19
N ASP A 12 -14.62 -6.72 -3.18
CA ASP A 12 -13.18 -6.98 -3.25
C ASP A 12 -12.57 -6.37 -4.52
N MET A 13 -13.23 -6.57 -5.67
CA MET A 13 -12.81 -5.98 -6.95
C MET A 13 -12.83 -4.45 -6.91
N LYS A 14 -13.83 -3.84 -6.26
CA LYS A 14 -13.90 -2.37 -6.12
C LYS A 14 -12.76 -1.85 -5.25
N GLU A 15 -12.45 -2.53 -4.15
CA GLU A 15 -11.33 -2.18 -3.28
C GLU A 15 -9.99 -2.31 -4.01
N PHE A 16 -9.75 -3.45 -4.66
CA PHE A 16 -8.54 -3.69 -5.43
C PHE A 16 -8.30 -2.63 -6.53
N LYS A 17 -9.38 -2.21 -7.22
CA LYS A 17 -9.31 -1.12 -8.21
C LYS A 17 -8.96 0.23 -7.58
N LYS A 18 -9.48 0.54 -6.40
CA LYS A 18 -9.14 1.80 -5.69
C LYS A 18 -7.67 1.79 -5.28
N GLU A 19 -7.21 0.70 -4.68
CA GLU A 19 -5.82 0.53 -4.29
C GLU A 19 -4.86 0.63 -5.49
N ASN A 20 -5.19 0.00 -6.63
CA ASN A 20 -4.37 0.09 -7.83
C ASN A 20 -4.25 1.52 -8.37
N LYS A 21 -5.29 2.35 -8.23
CA LYS A 21 -5.19 3.77 -8.61
C LYS A 21 -4.16 4.52 -7.78
N VAL A 22 -4.02 4.17 -6.50
CA VAL A 22 -3.03 4.77 -5.61
C VAL A 22 -1.62 4.27 -5.97
N LEU A 23 -1.46 2.96 -6.20
CA LEU A 23 -0.18 2.35 -6.61
C LEU A 23 0.34 2.87 -7.96
N MET A 24 -0.56 3.14 -8.91
CA MET A 24 -0.18 3.62 -10.24
C MET A 24 0.05 5.13 -10.29
N LYS A 25 -0.10 5.84 -9.16
CA LYS A 25 0.17 7.27 -9.10
C LYS A 25 1.68 7.50 -9.07
N ASP A 26 2.18 8.21 -10.08
CA ASP A 26 3.56 8.68 -10.10
C ASP A 26 3.75 9.76 -9.01
N VAL A 27 4.49 9.42 -7.96
CA VAL A 27 4.78 10.30 -6.83
C VAL A 27 5.76 11.42 -7.17
N ASP A 28 6.64 11.21 -8.15
CA ASP A 28 7.63 12.21 -8.57
C ASP A 28 6.98 13.38 -9.31
N SER A 29 5.84 13.12 -9.95
CA SER A 29 4.99 14.14 -10.57
C SER A 29 4.27 15.05 -9.55
N ILE A 30 4.24 14.72 -8.26
CA ILE A 30 3.48 15.45 -7.23
C ILE A 30 4.34 16.59 -6.66
N LYS A 31 3.97 17.85 -6.95
CA LYS A 31 4.70 19.04 -6.50
C LYS A 31 4.60 19.31 -5.00
N ASP A 32 3.43 19.04 -4.41
CA ASP A 32 3.21 19.26 -2.98
C ASP A 32 3.92 18.15 -2.17
N PRO A 33 4.90 18.48 -1.33
CA PRO A 33 5.65 17.49 -0.55
C PRO A 33 4.78 16.73 0.46
N ILE A 34 3.74 17.37 1.03
CA ILE A 34 2.83 16.72 1.99
C ILE A 34 1.98 15.69 1.25
N LEU A 35 1.43 16.08 0.10
CA LEU A 35 0.64 15.17 -0.73
C LEU A 35 1.48 14.01 -1.26
N ARG A 36 2.73 14.28 -1.66
CA ARG A 36 3.68 13.25 -2.11
C ARG A 36 3.92 12.21 -1.01
N MET A 37 4.20 12.66 0.20
CA MET A 37 4.42 11.79 1.37
C MET A 37 3.19 10.95 1.70
N PHE A 38 1.99 11.55 1.63
CA PHE A 38 0.74 10.81 1.79
C PHE A 38 0.62 9.66 0.78
N PHE A 39 0.85 9.92 -0.51
CA PHE A 39 0.79 8.87 -1.53
C PHE A 39 1.84 7.77 -1.30
N ILE A 40 3.07 8.11 -0.93
CA ILE A 40 4.11 7.13 -0.58
C ILE A 40 3.67 6.24 0.59
N SER A 41 3.11 6.83 1.65
CA SER A 41 2.62 6.07 2.80
C SER A 41 1.48 5.12 2.43
N GLU A 42 0.56 5.56 1.57
CA GLU A 42 -0.56 4.74 1.13
C GLU A 42 -0.13 3.61 0.19
N GLN A 43 0.78 3.89 -0.76
CA GLN A 43 1.36 2.86 -1.62
C GLN A 43 2.04 1.77 -0.79
N THR A 44 2.80 2.18 0.22
CA THR A 44 3.44 1.28 1.17
C THR A 44 2.43 0.43 1.93
N ARG A 45 1.40 1.06 2.51
CA ARG A 45 0.35 0.36 3.27
C ARG A 45 -0.35 -0.69 2.40
N ILE A 46 -0.64 -0.37 1.15
CA ILE A 46 -1.29 -1.27 0.19
C ILE A 46 -0.37 -2.45 -0.15
N LEU A 47 0.91 -2.21 -0.42
CA LEU A 47 1.87 -3.27 -0.72
C LEU A 47 2.02 -4.25 0.45
N ARG A 48 2.12 -3.74 1.69
CA ARG A 48 2.15 -4.58 2.90
C ARG A 48 0.88 -5.41 3.08
N LYS A 49 -0.29 -4.79 2.88
CA LYS A 49 -1.59 -5.49 2.94
C LYS A 49 -1.62 -6.67 1.96
N ARG A 50 -1.16 -6.46 0.72
CA ARG A 50 -1.14 -7.50 -0.32
C ARG A 50 -0.12 -8.61 -0.03
N ALA A 51 1.08 -8.24 0.43
CA ALA A 51 2.09 -9.22 0.83
C ALA A 51 1.58 -10.14 1.96
N GLY A 52 0.87 -9.58 2.95
CA GLY A 52 0.25 -10.34 4.04
C GLY A 52 -0.95 -11.19 3.61
N GLN A 53 -1.65 -10.82 2.54
CA GLN A 53 -2.81 -11.56 2.02
C GLN A 53 -2.43 -12.70 1.07
N GLU A 54 -1.34 -12.59 0.32
CA GLU A 54 -0.99 -13.57 -0.71
C GLU A 54 -0.05 -14.69 -0.22
N GLY A 55 0.43 -14.68 1.02
CA GLY A 55 1.51 -15.59 1.45
C GLY A 55 2.77 -15.46 0.56
N SER A 56 2.84 -14.36 -0.19
CA SER A 56 3.85 -14.09 -1.20
C SER A 56 5.09 -13.56 -0.50
N SER A 57 6.19 -14.27 -0.71
CA SER A 57 7.52 -14.02 -0.16
C SER A 57 8.20 -12.77 -0.74
N ILE A 58 7.48 -11.66 -0.90
CA ILE A 58 8.14 -10.35 -0.87
C ILE A 58 8.51 -10.17 0.59
N ALA A 59 9.75 -10.53 0.91
CA ALA A 59 10.23 -10.55 2.28
C ALA A 59 9.91 -9.19 2.89
N SER A 60 9.21 -9.18 4.03
CA SER A 60 8.89 -7.97 4.79
C SER A 60 10.11 -7.05 4.91
N SER A 61 11.31 -7.64 4.96
CA SER A 61 12.61 -6.97 4.93
C SER A 61 12.81 -6.02 3.74
N ASP A 62 12.40 -6.34 2.52
CA ASP A 62 12.70 -5.52 1.33
C ASP A 62 11.83 -4.26 1.30
N ILE A 63 10.58 -4.39 1.77
CA ILE A 63 9.66 -3.27 1.96
C ILE A 63 10.11 -2.43 3.17
N ASP A 64 10.56 -3.08 4.26
CA ASP A 64 11.04 -2.40 5.46
C ASP A 64 12.38 -1.67 5.22
N LEU A 65 13.25 -2.19 4.36
CA LEU A 65 14.49 -1.53 3.92
C LEU A 65 14.19 -0.31 3.03
N TYR A 66 13.30 -0.43 2.04
CA TYR A 66 12.85 0.70 1.21
C TYR A 66 12.22 1.82 2.05
N LEU A 67 11.56 1.48 3.15
CA LEU A 67 10.96 2.45 4.06
C LEU A 67 11.96 3.16 4.96
N ASN A 68 13.00 2.47 5.42
CA ASN A 68 14.08 3.08 6.19
C ASN A 68 14.87 4.10 5.34
N ASP A 69 15.01 3.85 4.04
CA ASP A 69 15.73 4.73 3.13
C ASP A 69 14.92 5.98 2.69
N ILE A 70 13.59 5.91 2.72
CA ILE A 70 12.70 7.00 2.25
C ILE A 70 12.13 7.85 3.39
N LEU A 71 12.07 7.33 4.61
CA LEU A 71 11.50 8.01 5.78
C LEU A 71 12.48 8.01 6.97
N PRO A 72 13.39 8.99 7.11
CA PRO A 72 14.23 9.12 8.30
C PRO A 72 13.45 9.54 9.57
N LEU A 73 12.11 9.47 9.56
CA LEU A 73 11.22 9.81 10.67
C LEU A 73 10.62 8.57 11.37
N GLY A 74 10.94 7.35 10.93
CA GLY A 74 10.40 6.11 11.51
C GLY A 74 11.08 5.63 12.81
N ALA A 75 12.17 6.27 13.25
CA ALA A 75 13.01 5.76 14.34
C ALA A 75 12.54 6.10 15.77
N ASN A 76 11.45 6.86 15.97
CA ASN A 76 11.09 7.41 17.28
C ASN A 76 9.68 7.03 17.81
N LEU A 77 9.22 5.79 17.57
CA LEU A 77 8.03 5.28 18.27
C LEU A 77 8.29 3.91 18.89
N ARG A 78 9.36 3.83 19.69
CA ARG A 78 9.58 2.74 20.65
C ARG A 78 9.90 3.35 22.02
N ASP A 79 8.84 3.61 22.77
CA ASP A 79 8.82 3.52 24.23
C ASP A 79 7.71 2.54 24.62
#